data_AF-A0A7K1TTG0-F1
#
_entry.id   AF-A0A7K1TTG0-F1
#
_cell.length_a   1.000
_cell.length_b   1.000
_cell.length_c   1.000
_cell.angle_alpha   90.00
_cell.angle_beta   90.00
_cell.angle_gamma   90.00
#
_symmetry.space_group_name_H-M   'P 1'
#
loop_
_entity.id
_entity.type
_entity.pdbx_description
1 polymer ?
#
loop_
_entity_poly.entity_id
_entity_poly.type
_entity_poly.pdbx_seq_one_letter_code
_entity_poly.pdbx_strand_id
1 'polypeptide(L)'
;MPRRRPSWPPRSPHRGRPRARQTADPRRRAHRGVRDDAAVRHRWCSTSSSNSTGQYANVGYSVLSSTKREMILMIAIGIAVATIAAFVLSTVYYMLATPLEQRAAAGRAIERDRPGPLKIVAELVRTAVLASGFSWVAAQAGMLDLPGSLLLALVLWLAFPVVLLAGSVGWDRAPMPTAVLHGGDWLLKLLLIAVVIGLLH
;
A
#
# COMPACT_ATOMS: atom_id res chain seq x y z
N MET A 1 12.62 -19.81 47.04
CA MET A 1 12.30 -20.84 46.02
C MET A 1 13.19 -20.64 44.79
N PRO A 2 13.98 -21.64 44.35
CA PRO A 2 14.96 -21.44 43.29
C PRO A 2 14.30 -21.54 41.90
N ARG A 3 14.52 -20.50 41.08
CA ARG A 3 14.09 -20.38 39.68
C ARG A 3 14.83 -21.39 38.80
N ARG A 4 14.11 -22.31 38.16
CA ARG A 4 14.64 -23.12 37.04
C ARG A 4 14.44 -22.34 35.73
N ARG A 5 15.53 -22.19 34.97
CA ARG A 5 15.58 -21.69 33.58
C ARG A 5 16.13 -22.79 32.65
N PRO A 6 15.97 -22.66 31.32
CA PRO A 6 15.29 -23.66 30.49
C PRO A 6 16.23 -24.45 29.56
N SER A 7 15.77 -25.60 29.06
CA SER A 7 16.46 -26.39 28.04
C SER A 7 15.76 -26.25 26.68
N TRP A 8 16.38 -25.52 25.75
CA TRP A 8 16.03 -25.53 24.33
C TRP A 8 16.81 -26.64 23.61
N PRO A 9 16.21 -27.35 22.63
CA PRO A 9 16.93 -28.28 21.76
C PRO A 9 17.69 -27.56 20.63
N PRO A 10 18.70 -28.22 20.03
CA PRO A 10 19.66 -27.60 19.10
C PRO A 10 19.11 -27.37 17.70
N ARG A 11 19.60 -26.29 17.06
CA ARG A 11 19.38 -25.95 15.65
C ARG A 11 20.21 -26.86 14.73
N SER A 12 19.59 -27.39 13.69
CA SER A 12 20.26 -28.12 12.61
C SER A 12 20.81 -27.16 11.52
N PRO A 13 22.00 -27.44 10.94
CA PRO A 13 22.60 -26.62 9.89
C PRO A 13 22.32 -27.15 8.47
N HIS A 14 22.20 -26.19 7.53
CA HIS A 14 22.55 -26.20 6.10
C HIS A 14 22.33 -27.44 5.21
N ARG A 15 21.69 -27.21 4.03
CA ARG A 15 21.94 -27.79 2.68
C ARG A 15 20.79 -27.31 1.76
N GLY A 16 20.92 -26.80 0.54
CA GLY A 16 22.03 -26.44 -0.34
C GLY A 16 21.42 -25.75 -1.58
N ARG A 17 22.13 -24.79 -2.18
CA ARG A 17 21.99 -24.40 -3.60
C ARG A 17 22.99 -25.27 -4.43
N PRO A 18 23.13 -25.17 -5.77
CA PRO A 18 22.33 -24.55 -6.85
C PRO A 18 22.12 -25.52 -8.05
N ARG A 19 21.38 -25.11 -9.10
CA ARG A 19 21.75 -25.50 -10.49
C ARG A 19 21.17 -24.56 -11.55
N ALA A 20 22.08 -23.89 -12.22
CA ALA A 20 21.88 -23.17 -13.47
C ALA A 20 21.64 -24.15 -14.62
N ARG A 21 20.79 -23.79 -15.57
CA ARG A 21 20.76 -24.38 -16.91
C ARG A 21 20.94 -23.25 -17.93
N GLN A 22 22.20 -23.11 -18.37
CA GLN A 22 22.54 -22.53 -19.66
C GLN A 22 22.13 -23.53 -20.74
N THR A 23 21.38 -23.09 -21.74
CA THR A 23 21.21 -23.82 -23.00
C THR A 23 21.68 -22.94 -24.15
N ALA A 24 22.43 -23.59 -25.03
CA ALA A 24 23.34 -23.03 -26.00
C ALA A 24 22.68 -22.39 -27.23
N ASP A 25 23.39 -21.41 -27.76
CA ASP A 25 23.35 -20.91 -29.13
C ASP A 25 24.08 -21.88 -30.09
N PRO A 26 23.55 -22.13 -31.28
CA PRO A 26 24.43 -22.40 -32.42
C PRO A 26 23.99 -21.63 -33.68
N ARG A 27 24.50 -20.41 -33.84
CA ARG A 27 24.82 -19.85 -35.16
C ARG A 27 25.83 -20.75 -35.87
N ARG A 28 25.40 -21.46 -36.93
CA ARG A 28 26.23 -21.88 -38.08
C ARG A 28 25.34 -22.55 -39.13
N ARG A 29 25.10 -21.85 -40.25
CA ARG A 29 25.27 -22.42 -41.60
C ARG A 29 25.29 -21.30 -42.63
N ALA A 30 26.42 -21.26 -43.31
CA ALA A 30 26.72 -20.39 -44.44
C ALA A 30 26.04 -20.95 -45.70
N HIS A 31 25.50 -20.06 -46.54
CA HIS A 31 25.37 -20.32 -47.97
C HIS A 31 26.07 -19.19 -48.73
N ARG A 32 27.09 -19.61 -49.48
CA ARG A 32 27.78 -18.83 -50.49
C ARG A 32 26.89 -18.71 -51.73
N GLY A 33 26.90 -17.52 -52.31
CA GLY A 33 27.23 -17.34 -53.73
C GLY A 33 26.08 -17.40 -54.73
N VAL A 34 25.58 -16.21 -55.10
CA VAL A 34 25.27 -15.88 -56.50
C VAL A 34 25.71 -14.42 -56.70
N ARG A 35 26.67 -14.21 -57.59
CA ARG A 35 26.98 -12.90 -58.18
C ARG A 35 26.04 -12.68 -59.35
N ASP A 36 25.67 -11.43 -59.56
CA ASP A 36 25.66 -10.69 -60.83
C ASP A 36 24.45 -9.76 -60.97
N ASP A 37 24.76 -8.54 -61.42
CA ASP A 37 23.93 -7.60 -62.15
C ASP A 37 22.78 -6.86 -61.44
N ALA A 38 23.12 -5.78 -60.74
CA ALA A 38 22.21 -4.62 -60.60
C ALA A 38 22.94 -3.31 -60.20
N ALA A 39 24.09 -3.02 -60.81
CA ALA A 39 24.50 -1.62 -60.94
C ALA A 39 23.55 -0.98 -61.95
N VAL A 40 22.87 0.13 -61.59
CA VAL A 40 22.12 1.11 -62.43
C VAL A 40 20.77 1.57 -61.84
N ARG A 41 20.33 1.17 -60.63
CA ARG A 41 19.00 1.62 -60.13
C ARG A 41 18.82 1.99 -58.64
N HIS A 42 19.83 2.54 -57.95
CA HIS A 42 19.65 2.97 -56.54
C HIS A 42 20.30 4.32 -56.17
N ARG A 43 19.97 5.40 -56.89
CA ARG A 43 20.36 6.78 -56.53
C ARG A 43 19.19 7.69 -56.14
N TRP A 44 18.01 7.14 -55.84
CA TRP A 44 16.80 7.95 -55.55
C TRP A 44 15.89 7.33 -54.48
N CYS A 45 16.44 6.79 -53.39
CA CYS A 45 15.63 6.33 -52.25
C CYS A 45 16.46 6.12 -50.97
N SER A 46 17.30 7.10 -50.56
CA SER A 46 18.06 6.98 -49.30
C SER A 46 18.00 8.21 -48.39
N THR A 47 17.03 9.10 -48.57
CA THR A 47 16.90 10.33 -47.77
C THR A 47 15.51 10.58 -47.17
N SER A 48 14.67 9.57 -46.93
CA SER A 48 13.36 9.82 -46.29
C SER A 48 12.69 8.69 -45.50
N SER A 49 13.40 7.76 -44.83
CA SER A 49 12.67 6.72 -44.07
C SER A 49 13.32 6.19 -42.77
N SER A 50 14.05 6.99 -42.00
CA SER A 50 14.62 6.51 -40.72
C SER A 50 14.26 7.28 -39.46
N ASN A 51 13.48 8.37 -39.52
CA ASN A 51 13.18 9.19 -38.32
C ASN A 51 11.75 9.09 -37.76
N SER A 52 10.80 8.49 -38.47
CA SER A 52 9.39 8.47 -38.02
C SER A 52 9.13 7.46 -36.90
N THR A 53 9.77 6.29 -36.90
CA THR A 53 9.49 5.23 -35.91
C THR A 53 9.99 5.56 -34.50
N GLY A 54 11.11 6.28 -34.38
CA GLY A 54 11.65 6.74 -33.09
C GLY A 54 10.86 7.89 -32.47
N GLN A 55 10.19 8.71 -33.31
CA GLN A 55 9.44 9.86 -32.83
C GLN A 55 8.09 9.45 -32.20
N TYR A 56 7.37 8.49 -32.80
CA TYR A 56 6.12 7.98 -32.21
C TYR A 56 6.35 7.13 -30.94
N ALA A 57 7.44 6.36 -30.89
CA ALA A 57 7.81 5.62 -29.69
C ALA A 57 8.09 6.59 -28.52
N ASN A 58 8.92 7.62 -28.74
CA ASN A 58 9.25 8.60 -27.70
C ASN A 58 8.04 9.41 -27.23
N VAL A 59 7.10 9.76 -28.11
CA VAL A 59 5.85 10.45 -27.74
C VAL A 59 4.93 9.54 -26.92
N GLY A 60 4.83 8.26 -27.25
CA GLY A 60 4.05 7.29 -26.46
C GLY A 60 4.62 7.10 -25.05
N TYR A 61 5.95 7.00 -24.91
CA TYR A 61 6.60 6.89 -23.60
C TYR A 61 6.46 8.17 -22.77
N SER A 62 6.56 9.36 -23.38
CA SER A 62 6.44 10.62 -22.65
C SER A 62 5.02 10.83 -22.10
N VAL A 63 3.99 10.60 -22.92
CA VAL A 63 2.57 10.73 -22.50
C VAL A 63 2.23 9.71 -21.41
N LEU A 64 2.55 8.43 -21.59
CA LEU A 64 2.30 7.40 -20.58
C LEU A 64 3.04 7.71 -19.26
N SER A 65 4.25 8.25 -19.34
CA SER A 65 5.02 8.66 -18.16
C SER A 65 4.47 9.91 -17.47
N SER A 66 3.79 10.79 -18.21
CA SER A 66 3.13 11.99 -17.65
C SER A 66 1.89 11.58 -16.88
N THR A 67 0.98 10.84 -17.52
CA THR A 67 -0.28 10.39 -16.91
C THR A 67 -0.02 9.53 -15.68
N LYS A 68 0.97 8.63 -15.74
CA LYS A 68 1.36 7.82 -14.60
C LYS A 68 1.91 8.66 -13.44
N ARG A 69 2.67 9.72 -13.72
CA ARG A 69 3.17 10.63 -12.68
C ARG A 69 2.06 11.45 -12.06
N GLU A 70 1.16 11.99 -12.86
CA GLU A 70 0.00 12.75 -12.39
C GLU A 70 -0.87 11.91 -11.45
N MET A 71 -1.18 10.67 -11.84
CA MET A 71 -1.92 9.72 -11.00
C MET A 71 -1.20 9.43 -9.67
N ILE A 72 0.11 9.17 -9.71
CA ILE A 72 0.90 8.91 -8.49
C ILE A 72 0.91 10.14 -7.58
N LEU A 73 1.03 11.34 -8.14
CA LEU A 73 1.04 12.59 -7.39
C LEU A 73 -0.33 12.85 -6.75
N MET A 74 -1.43 12.65 -7.46
CA MET A 74 -2.78 12.82 -6.92
C MET A 74 -3.06 11.86 -5.76
N ILE A 75 -2.68 10.58 -5.91
CA ILE A 75 -2.79 9.59 -4.82
C ILE A 75 -1.91 10.00 -3.63
N ALA A 76 -0.68 10.46 -3.86
CA ALA A 76 0.23 10.88 -2.79
C ALA A 76 -0.33 12.09 -2.02
N ILE A 77 -0.91 13.07 -2.72
CA ILE A 77 -1.60 14.21 -2.10
C ILE A 77 -2.80 13.72 -1.29
N GLY A 78 -3.61 12.82 -1.85
CA GLY A 78 -4.73 12.21 -1.15
C GLY A 78 -4.31 11.50 0.13
N ILE A 79 -3.22 10.73 0.10
CA ILE A 79 -2.64 10.06 1.28
C ILE A 79 -2.22 11.10 2.34
N ALA A 80 -1.54 12.16 1.95
CA ALA A 80 -1.09 13.20 2.88
C ALA A 80 -2.27 13.92 3.55
N VAL A 81 -3.27 14.35 2.74
CA VAL A 81 -4.49 15.00 3.22
C VAL A 81 -5.27 14.06 4.14
N ALA A 82 -5.49 12.81 3.72
CA ALA A 82 -6.19 11.81 4.51
C ALA A 82 -5.49 11.53 5.83
N THR A 83 -4.16 11.46 5.85
CA THR A 83 -3.36 11.24 7.06
C THR A 83 -3.59 12.34 8.10
N ILE A 84 -3.46 13.61 7.67
CA ILE A 84 -3.63 14.75 8.56
C ILE A 84 -5.09 14.84 9.04
N ALA A 85 -6.03 14.72 8.12
CA ALA A 85 -7.45 14.80 8.43
C ALA A 85 -7.89 13.66 9.37
N ALA A 86 -7.41 12.43 9.15
CA ALA A 86 -7.70 11.28 10.00
C ALA A 86 -7.09 11.43 11.40
N PHE A 87 -5.89 11.99 11.51
CA PHE A 87 -5.28 12.29 12.80
C PHE A 87 -6.09 13.34 13.59
N VAL A 88 -6.52 14.42 12.93
CA VAL A 88 -7.37 15.46 13.55
C VAL A 88 -8.73 14.89 13.94
N LEU A 89 -9.37 14.16 13.03
CA LEU A 89 -10.67 13.53 13.28
C LEU A 89 -10.59 12.55 14.46
N SER A 90 -9.54 11.73 14.52
CA SER A 90 -9.27 10.84 15.64
C SER A 90 -9.12 11.61 16.95
N THR A 91 -8.33 12.69 16.95
CA THR A 91 -8.13 13.52 18.13
C THR A 91 -9.46 14.07 18.65
N VAL A 92 -10.30 14.62 17.77
CA VAL A 92 -11.63 15.13 18.12
C VAL A 92 -12.53 13.99 18.61
N TYR A 93 -12.52 12.84 17.94
CA TYR A 93 -13.30 11.67 18.33
C TYR A 93 -12.95 11.23 19.76
N TYR A 94 -11.67 11.10 20.10
CA TYR A 94 -11.24 10.72 21.45
C TYR A 94 -11.58 11.78 22.50
N MET A 95 -11.49 13.08 22.17
CA MET A 95 -11.90 14.16 23.08
C MET A 95 -13.38 14.05 23.47
N LEU A 96 -14.24 13.70 22.51
CA LEU A 96 -15.69 13.59 22.71
C LEU A 96 -16.12 12.25 23.32
N ALA A 97 -15.45 11.15 22.95
CA ALA A 97 -15.84 9.80 23.34
C ALA A 97 -15.27 9.36 24.71
N THR A 98 -14.12 9.89 25.12
CA THR A 98 -13.48 9.51 26.40
C THR A 98 -14.38 9.72 27.63
N PRO A 99 -15.12 10.84 27.78
CA PRO A 99 -16.03 11.01 28.90
C PRO A 99 -17.16 9.96 28.95
N LEU A 100 -17.63 9.51 27.78
CA LEU A 100 -18.67 8.48 27.67
C LEU A 100 -18.11 7.10 28.06
N GLU A 101 -16.90 6.78 27.61
CA GLU A 101 -16.18 5.56 27.99
C GLU A 101 -15.97 5.48 29.51
N GLN A 102 -15.53 6.57 30.15
CA GLN A 102 -15.29 6.60 31.60
C GLN A 102 -16.57 6.32 32.40
N ARG A 103 -17.71 6.87 31.94
CA ARG A 103 -19.03 6.60 32.54
C ARG A 103 -19.44 5.14 32.36
N ALA A 104 -19.29 4.61 31.14
CA ALA A 104 -19.63 3.22 30.81
C ALA A 104 -18.71 2.20 31.53
N ALA A 105 -17.48 2.59 31.86
CA ALA A 105 -16.53 1.79 32.61
C ALA A 105 -16.77 1.78 34.13
N ALA A 106 -17.81 2.48 34.62
CA ALA A 106 -18.22 2.54 36.03
C ALA A 106 -17.08 2.87 37.00
N GLY A 107 -16.17 3.77 36.61
CA GLY A 107 -15.08 4.22 37.47
C GLY A 107 -13.88 3.28 37.58
N ARG A 108 -13.77 2.22 36.76
CA ARG A 108 -12.46 1.58 36.55
C ARG A 108 -11.54 2.65 35.98
N ALA A 109 -10.47 2.97 36.70
CA ALA A 109 -9.51 3.98 36.26
C ALA A 109 -8.91 3.57 34.90
N ILE A 110 -9.31 4.28 33.85
CA ILE A 110 -8.66 4.22 32.53
C ILE A 110 -7.69 5.38 32.51
N GLU A 111 -6.46 5.14 32.94
CA GLU A 111 -5.41 6.16 32.95
C GLU A 111 -4.97 6.44 31.51
N ARG A 112 -5.14 7.69 31.08
CA ARG A 112 -4.64 8.18 29.79
C ARG A 112 -3.75 9.38 30.01
N ASP A 113 -2.46 9.15 29.90
CA ASP A 113 -1.47 10.22 29.87
C ASP A 113 -1.57 11.06 28.60
N ARG A 114 -1.22 12.34 28.74
CA ARG A 114 -1.04 13.24 27.61
C ARG A 114 0.02 12.64 26.67
N PRO A 115 -0.26 12.48 25.37
CA PRO A 115 0.69 11.87 24.46
C PRO A 115 1.93 12.76 24.33
N GLY A 116 3.10 12.18 24.60
CA GLY A 116 4.38 12.82 24.31
C GLY A 116 4.61 13.00 22.80
N PRO A 117 5.54 13.88 22.37
CA PRO A 117 5.77 14.19 20.96
C PRO A 117 6.03 12.97 20.08
N LEU A 118 6.77 11.98 20.59
CA LEU A 118 7.06 10.74 19.85
C LEU A 118 5.79 9.92 19.55
N LYS A 119 4.80 9.95 20.43
CA LYS A 119 3.53 9.23 20.24
C LYS A 119 2.68 9.89 19.15
N ILE A 120 2.74 11.22 19.05
CA ILE A 120 2.09 11.98 17.96
C ILE A 120 2.70 11.60 16.61
N VAL A 121 4.03 11.60 16.52
CA VAL A 121 4.74 11.20 15.29
C VAL A 121 4.42 9.75 14.93
N ALA A 122 4.42 8.84 15.91
CA ALA A 122 4.09 7.44 15.69
C ALA A 122 2.66 7.27 15.14
N GLU A 123 1.69 8.03 15.65
CA GLU A 123 0.31 7.97 15.18
C GLU A 123 0.17 8.52 13.75
N LEU A 124 0.88 9.60 13.41
CA LEU A 124 0.94 10.13 12.05
C LEU A 124 1.53 9.12 11.07
N VAL A 125 2.68 8.51 11.42
CA VAL A 125 3.32 7.48 10.60
C VAL A 125 2.40 6.28 10.42
N ARG A 126 1.79 5.79 11.50
CA ARG A 126 0.84 4.67 11.43
C ARG A 126 -0.35 4.99 10.52
N THR A 127 -0.89 6.21 10.61
CA THR A 127 -2.01 6.66 9.79
C THR A 127 -1.59 6.80 8.32
N ALA A 128 -0.39 7.31 8.04
CA ALA A 128 0.17 7.36 6.69
C ALA A 128 0.37 5.96 6.10
N VAL A 129 0.86 5.01 6.88
CA VAL A 129 0.99 3.60 6.46
C VAL A 129 -0.37 3.00 6.15
N LEU A 130 -1.38 3.25 6.99
CA LEU A 130 -2.75 2.80 6.76
C LEU A 130 -3.33 3.38 5.46
N ALA A 131 -3.23 4.71 5.26
CA ALA A 131 -3.72 5.36 4.06
C ALA A 131 -2.99 4.86 2.80
N SER A 132 -1.66 4.70 2.86
CA SER A 132 -0.87 4.17 1.75
C SER A 132 -1.25 2.72 1.40
N GLY A 133 -1.39 1.86 2.41
CA GLY A 133 -1.80 0.47 2.23
C GLY A 133 -3.21 0.36 1.69
N PHE A 134 -4.13 1.17 2.20
CA PHE A 134 -5.50 1.27 1.70
C PHE A 134 -5.53 1.66 0.21
N SER A 135 -4.89 2.77 -0.15
CA SER A 135 -4.83 3.25 -1.54
C SER A 135 -4.22 2.22 -2.48
N TRP A 136 -3.19 1.52 -2.03
CA TRP A 136 -2.57 0.45 -2.82
C TRP A 136 -3.54 -0.72 -3.03
N VAL A 137 -4.22 -1.21 -1.98
CA VAL A 137 -5.20 -2.29 -2.12
C VAL A 137 -6.37 -1.85 -3.00
N ALA A 138 -6.89 -0.64 -2.82
CA ALA A 138 -7.95 -0.07 -3.64
C ALA A 138 -7.57 0.00 -5.12
N ALA A 139 -6.34 0.43 -5.42
CA ALA A 139 -5.81 0.47 -6.79
C ALA A 139 -5.73 -0.93 -7.41
N GLN A 140 -5.22 -1.91 -6.66
CA GLN A 140 -5.11 -3.30 -7.13
C GLN A 140 -6.47 -3.97 -7.34
N ALA A 141 -7.47 -3.58 -6.55
CA ALA A 141 -8.84 -4.09 -6.64
C ALA A 141 -9.70 -3.33 -7.67
N GLY A 142 -9.20 -2.23 -8.25
CA GLY A 142 -9.99 -1.36 -9.12
C GLY A 142 -11.13 -0.63 -8.39
N MET A 143 -10.95 -0.33 -7.11
CA MET A 143 -11.97 0.25 -6.20
C MET A 143 -11.61 1.66 -5.76
N LEU A 144 -10.93 2.43 -6.62
CA LEU A 144 -10.55 3.81 -6.32
C LEU A 144 -11.69 4.80 -6.52
N ASP A 145 -12.81 4.39 -7.11
CA ASP A 145 -14.05 5.17 -7.09
C ASP A 145 -14.63 5.25 -5.68
N LEU A 146 -15.41 6.30 -5.40
CA LEU A 146 -15.96 6.55 -4.07
C LEU A 146 -16.80 5.37 -3.52
N PRO A 147 -17.78 4.79 -4.24
CA PRO A 147 -18.50 3.61 -3.76
C PRO A 147 -17.60 2.40 -3.48
N GLY A 148 -16.69 2.09 -4.41
CA GLY A 148 -15.72 0.99 -4.24
C GLY A 148 -14.83 1.18 -3.02
N SER A 149 -14.30 2.39 -2.82
CA SER A 149 -13.45 2.72 -1.68
C SER A 149 -14.22 2.63 -0.36
N LEU A 150 -15.47 3.10 -0.31
CA LEU A 150 -16.31 2.98 0.89
C LEU A 150 -16.60 1.51 1.24
N LEU A 151 -16.93 0.69 0.24
CA LEU A 151 -17.11 -0.75 0.44
C LEU A 151 -15.83 -1.40 0.97
N LEU A 152 -14.68 -1.07 0.38
CA LEU A 152 -13.39 -1.58 0.84
C LEU A 152 -13.10 -1.18 2.30
N ALA A 153 -13.38 0.07 2.67
CA ALA A 153 -13.22 0.54 4.05
C ALA A 153 -14.06 -0.27 5.04
N LEU A 154 -15.33 -0.53 4.71
CA LEU A 154 -16.21 -1.35 5.54
C LEU A 154 -15.70 -2.78 5.66
N VAL A 155 -15.31 -3.41 4.54
CA VAL A 155 -14.77 -4.77 4.53
C VAL A 155 -13.50 -4.87 5.37
N LEU A 156 -12.56 -3.94 5.20
CA LEU A 156 -11.31 -3.92 5.98
C LEU A 156 -11.59 -3.68 7.47
N TRP A 157 -12.55 -2.83 7.80
CA TRP A 157 -12.95 -2.59 9.18
C TRP A 157 -13.51 -3.85 9.85
N LEU A 158 -14.39 -4.58 9.16
CA LEU A 158 -14.92 -5.86 9.64
C LEU A 158 -13.82 -6.92 9.75
N ALA A 159 -12.98 -7.06 8.73
CA ALA A 159 -11.98 -8.12 8.67
C ALA A 159 -10.86 -7.94 9.71
N PHE A 160 -10.47 -6.71 10.03
CA PHE A 160 -9.33 -6.41 10.90
C PHE A 160 -9.77 -5.86 12.26
N PRO A 161 -10.21 -4.58 12.41
CA PRO A 161 -10.66 -4.05 13.69
C PRO A 161 -11.66 -4.92 14.43
N VAL A 162 -12.78 -5.33 13.81
CA VAL A 162 -13.82 -6.09 14.52
C VAL A 162 -13.29 -7.44 15.00
N VAL A 163 -12.60 -8.19 14.13
CA VAL A 163 -12.03 -9.50 14.50
C VAL A 163 -10.97 -9.38 15.60
N LEU A 164 -10.05 -8.40 15.48
CA LEU A 164 -8.97 -8.20 16.46
C LEU A 164 -9.51 -7.73 17.82
N LEU A 165 -10.49 -6.82 17.81
CA LEU A 165 -11.12 -6.32 19.04
C LEU A 165 -12.01 -7.37 19.69
N ALA A 166 -12.73 -8.17 18.91
CA ALA A 166 -13.45 -9.33 19.43
C ALA A 166 -12.50 -10.30 20.13
N GLY A 167 -11.31 -10.53 19.55
CA GLY A 167 -10.25 -11.30 20.18
C GLY A 167 -9.79 -10.69 21.50
N SER A 168 -9.49 -9.39 21.50
CA SER A 168 -9.02 -8.67 22.70
C SER A 168 -10.05 -8.66 23.84
N VAL A 169 -11.34 -8.50 23.54
CA VAL A 169 -12.41 -8.54 24.55
C VAL A 169 -12.64 -9.97 25.05
N GLY A 170 -12.69 -10.95 24.14
CA GLY A 170 -13.01 -12.34 24.47
C GLY A 170 -11.89 -13.08 25.18
N TRP A 171 -10.64 -12.88 24.76
CA TRP A 171 -9.48 -13.62 25.27
C TRP A 171 -8.67 -12.82 26.29
N ASP A 172 -8.43 -11.54 26.03
CA ASP A 172 -7.56 -10.70 26.87
C ASP A 172 -8.34 -9.87 27.91
N ARG A 173 -9.67 -10.05 27.96
CA ARG A 173 -10.59 -9.33 28.86
C ARG A 173 -10.45 -7.81 28.78
N ALA A 174 -10.13 -7.28 27.58
CA ALA A 174 -10.11 -5.85 27.37
C ALA A 174 -11.49 -5.24 27.67
N PRO A 175 -11.56 -4.04 28.29
CA PRO A 175 -12.84 -3.40 28.57
C PRO A 175 -13.61 -3.14 27.27
N MET A 176 -14.83 -3.67 27.19
CA MET A 176 -15.70 -3.51 26.03
C MET A 176 -15.90 -2.02 25.63
N PRO A 177 -16.08 -1.06 26.56
CA PRO A 177 -16.15 0.36 26.21
C PRO A 177 -14.91 0.87 25.47
N THR A 178 -13.72 0.45 25.90
CA THR A 178 -12.45 0.80 25.25
C THR A 178 -12.35 0.19 23.85
N ALA A 179 -12.77 -1.07 23.71
CA ALA A 179 -12.79 -1.76 22.43
C ALA A 179 -13.73 -1.08 21.43
N VAL A 180 -14.94 -0.69 21.85
CA VAL A 180 -15.89 0.05 21.01
C VAL A 180 -15.30 1.38 20.56
N LEU A 181 -14.66 2.11 21.48
CA LEU A 181 -14.03 3.39 21.15
C LEU A 181 -12.90 3.20 20.12
N HIS A 182 -12.04 2.19 20.31
CA HIS A 182 -11.00 1.89 19.32
C HIS A 182 -11.59 1.45 17.98
N GLY A 183 -12.62 0.61 17.99
CA GLY A 183 -13.31 0.16 16.79
C GLY A 183 -13.93 1.31 16.01
N GLY A 184 -14.55 2.27 16.71
CA GLY A 184 -15.10 3.48 16.10
C GLY A 184 -14.04 4.38 15.48
N ASP A 185 -12.91 4.60 16.16
CA ASP A 185 -11.80 5.38 15.61
C ASP A 185 -11.24 4.76 14.31
N TRP A 186 -11.03 3.44 14.30
CA TRP A 186 -10.60 2.73 13.09
C TRP A 186 -11.61 2.88 11.94
N LEU A 187 -12.91 2.77 12.22
CA LEU A 187 -13.95 2.95 11.21
C LEU A 187 -13.90 4.35 10.60
N LEU A 188 -13.86 5.38 11.45
CA LEU A 188 -13.82 6.78 11.02
C LEU A 188 -12.59 7.07 10.16
N LYS A 189 -11.41 6.56 10.55
CA LYS A 189 -10.19 6.71 9.75
C LYS A 189 -10.33 6.06 8.38
N LEU A 190 -10.80 4.82 8.33
CA LEU A 190 -10.97 4.09 7.07
C LEU A 190 -11.99 4.76 6.15
N LEU A 191 -13.13 5.20 6.68
CA LEU A 191 -14.14 5.92 5.90
C LEU A 191 -13.62 7.26 5.39
N LEU A 192 -12.92 8.03 6.23
CA LEU A 192 -12.34 9.30 5.81
C LEU A 192 -11.28 9.11 4.71
N ILE A 193 -10.39 8.13 4.88
CA ILE A 193 -9.41 7.77 3.85
C ILE A 193 -10.12 7.38 2.55
N ALA A 194 -11.14 6.52 2.62
CA ALA A 194 -11.93 6.11 1.45
C ALA A 194 -12.57 7.30 0.74
N VAL A 195 -13.16 8.25 1.48
CA VAL A 195 -13.74 9.47 0.91
C VAL A 195 -12.67 10.33 0.24
N VAL A 196 -11.56 10.60 0.93
CA VAL A 196 -10.50 11.46 0.40
C VAL A 196 -9.87 10.85 -0.85
N ILE A 197 -9.55 9.56 -0.83
CA ILE A 197 -8.98 8.85 -1.99
C ILE A 197 -9.99 8.76 -3.12
N GLY A 198 -11.24 8.40 -2.82
CA GLY A 198 -12.30 8.27 -3.83
C GLY A 198 -12.73 9.58 -4.49
N LEU A 199 -12.40 10.73 -3.89
CA LEU A 199 -12.66 12.05 -4.45
C LEU A 199 -11.45 12.64 -5.20
N LEU A 200 -10.22 12.20 -4.89
CA LEU A 200 -8.98 12.79 -5.42
C LEU A 200 -8.28 11.92 -6.47
N HIS A 201 -8.82 10.74 -6.78
CA HIS A 201 -8.32 9.83 -7.80
C HIS A 201 -9.22 9.83 -9.04
#